data_AF-A0A661SIP7-F1
#
_entry.id   AF-A0A661SIP7-F1
#
_cell.length_a   1.000
_cell.length_b   1.000
_cell.length_c   1.000
_cell.angle_alpha   90.00
_cell.angle_beta   90.00
_cell.angle_gamma   90.00
#
_symmetry.space_group_name_H-M   'P 1'
#
loop_
_entity.id
_entity.type
_entity.pdbx_description
1 polymer ?
#
loop_
_entity_poly.entity_id
_entity_poly.type
_entity_poly.pdbx_seq_one_letter_code
_entity_poly.pdbx_strand_id
1 'polypeptide(L)' 'MTARQVISPYMGVSCRAKGIDRDCRILIFENYLIFYEVDEADKEILILRILHGSRKYQELLK' A
#
# COMPACT_ATOMS: atom_id res chain seq x y z
N MET A 1 -12.99 11.99 7.41
CA MET A 1 -12.61 11.19 6.23
C MET A 1 -11.78 12.07 5.32
N THR A 2 -10.46 12.09 5.49
CA THR A 2 -9.57 13.06 4.81
C THR A 2 -8.93 12.38 3.60
N ALA A 3 -9.41 12.75 2.41
CA ALA A 3 -8.97 12.26 1.10
C ALA A 3 -7.60 12.85 0.71
N ARG A 4 -6.54 12.57 1.48
CA ARG A 4 -5.19 13.07 1.18
C ARG A 4 -4.42 12.18 0.19
N GLN A 5 -4.92 10.97 -0.08
CA GLN A 5 -4.31 9.98 -0.97
C GLN A 5 -4.48 10.31 -2.47
N VAL A 6 -5.48 11.13 -2.84
CA VAL A 6 -5.82 11.41 -4.25
C VAL A 6 -4.74 12.23 -4.97
N ILE A 7 -3.88 12.95 -4.25
CA ILE A 7 -2.95 13.93 -4.85
C ILE A 7 -1.65 13.26 -5.35
N SER A 8 -1.29 12.07 -4.85
CA SER A 8 -0.10 11.35 -5.31
C SER A 8 -0.24 9.84 -5.07
N PRO A 9 -0.77 9.08 -6.06
CA PRO A 9 -0.93 7.63 -5.94
C PRO A 9 0.41 6.90 -5.76
N TYR A 10 1.52 7.53 -6.13
CA TYR A 10 2.86 6.95 -6.05
C TYR A 10 3.62 7.24 -4.76
N MET A 11 3.00 7.91 -3.77
CA MET A 11 3.63 8.31 -2.51
C MET A 11 4.02 7.14 -1.60
N GLY A 12 3.36 5.99 -1.72
CA GLY A 12 3.72 4.77 -0.99
C GLY A 12 5.05 4.17 -1.46
N VAL A 13 5.75 3.50 -0.54
CA VAL A 13 6.98 2.76 -0.82
C VAL A 13 6.66 1.52 -1.64
N SER A 14 7.42 1.23 -2.69
CA SER A 14 7.24 0.00 -3.47
C SER A 14 7.42 -1.25 -2.60
N CYS A 15 6.52 -2.22 -2.76
CA CYS A 15 6.60 -3.53 -2.13
C CYS A 15 7.91 -4.26 -2.46
N ARG A 16 8.43 -4.09 -3.68
CA ARG A 16 9.74 -4.64 -4.09
C ARG A 16 10.90 -4.12 -3.23
N ALA A 17 10.85 -2.85 -2.83
CA ALA A 17 11.86 -2.27 -1.93
C ALA A 17 11.81 -2.85 -0.49
N LYS A 18 10.75 -3.60 -0.16
CA LYS A 18 10.59 -4.35 1.10
C LYS A 18 10.77 -5.86 0.92
N GLY A 19 11.22 -6.32 -0.24
CA GLY A 19 11.42 -7.74 -0.54
C GLY A 19 10.12 -8.51 -0.79
N ILE A 20 9.02 -7.81 -1.08
CA ILE A 20 7.74 -8.41 -1.47
C ILE A 20 7.68 -8.41 -3.00
N ASP A 21 7.65 -9.59 -3.61
CA ASP A 21 7.60 -9.75 -5.07
C ASP A 21 6.17 -9.61 -5.60
N ARG A 22 5.62 -8.41 -5.41
CA ARG A 22 4.30 -8.01 -5.91
C ARG A 22 4.35 -6.56 -6.32
N ASP A 23 3.67 -6.23 -7.42
CA ASP A 23 3.58 -4.85 -7.89
C ASP A 23 2.58 -4.04 -7.07
N CYS A 24 2.94 -3.76 -5.82
CA CYS A 24 2.16 -2.96 -4.89
C CYS A 24 2.99 -1.85 -4.25
N ARG A 25 2.28 -0.97 -3.53
CA ARG A 25 2.84 0.10 -2.72
C ARG A 25 2.30 0.02 -1.30
N ILE A 26 3.11 0.50 -0.36
CA ILE A 26 2.81 0.53 1.06
C ILE A 26 2.74 1.98 1.50
N LEU A 27 1.56 2.41 1.94
CA LEU A 27 1.39 3.70 2.62
C LEU A 27 1.29 3.46 4.13
N ILE A 28 2.05 4.23 4.89
CA ILE A 28 1.93 4.27 6.35
C ILE A 28 0.93 5.39 6.68
N PHE A 29 -0.14 5.04 7.38
CA PHE A 29 -1.12 6.00 7.87
C PHE A 29 -1.44 5.69 9.32
N GLU A 30 -1.06 6.60 10.22
CA GLU A 30 -1.10 6.36 11.67
C GLU A 30 -0.41 5.03 12.02
N ASN A 31 -1.09 4.16 12.78
CA ASN A 31 -0.59 2.83 13.15
C ASN A 31 -0.96 1.74 12.13
N TYR A 32 -1.23 2.10 10.87
CA TYR A 32 -1.66 1.15 9.84
C TYR A 32 -0.76 1.19 8.60
N LEU A 33 -0.63 0.02 7.98
CA LEU A 33 -0.01 -0.21 6.69
C LEU A 33 -1.11 -0.49 5.69
N ILE A 34 -1.20 0.35 4.65
CA ILE A 34 -2.14 0.23 3.55
C ILE A 34 -1.37 -0.28 2.34
N PHE A 35 -1.70 -1.49 1.90
CA PHE A 35 -1.17 -2.11 0.69
C PHE A 35 -2.13 -1.83 -0.46
N TYR A 36 -1.61 -1.25 -1.53
CA TYR A 36 -2.44 -0.87 -2.68
C TYR A 36 -1.68 -0.98 -4.00
N GLU A 37 -2.43 -1.10 -5.09
CA GLU A 37 -1.95 -1.06 -6.47
C GLU A 37 -2.55 0.18 -7.15
N VAL A 38 -1.84 0.73 -8.13
CA VAL A 38 -2.31 1.86 -8.92
C VAL A 38 -2.70 1.30 -10.28
N ASP A 39 -3.99 1.38 -10.62
CA ASP A 39 -4.46 1.06 -11.96
C ASP A 39 -4.51 2.35 -12.77
N GLU A 40 -3.54 2.53 -13.67
CA GLU A 40 -3.49 3.71 -14.53
C GLU A 40 -4.52 3.66 -15.67
N ALA A 41 -4.96 2.47 -16.09
CA ALA A 41 -5.90 2.30 -17.18
C ALA A 41 -7.29 2.77 -16.74
N ASP A 42 -7.72 2.32 -15.56
CA ASP A 42 -9.03 2.64 -14.97
C ASP A 42 -8.97 3.85 -14.02
N LYS A 43 -7.78 4.44 -13.81
CA LYS A 43 -7.52 5.61 -12.96
C LYS A 43 -7.98 5.40 -11.52
N GLU A 44 -7.72 4.21 -10.99
CA GLU A 44 -8.16 3.81 -9.65
C GLU A 44 -7.00 3.32 -8.76
N ILE A 45 -7.30 3.27 -7.46
CA ILE A 45 -6.41 2.71 -6.46
C ILE A 45 -7.09 1.47 -5.89
N LEU A 46 -6.49 0.30 -6.17
CA LEU A 46 -6.97 -0.97 -5.64
C LEU A 46 -6.35 -1.22 -4.28
N ILE A 47 -7.16 -1.13 -3.22
CA ILE A 47 -6.71 -1.45 -1.86
C ILE A 47 -6.68 -2.96 -1.70
N LEU A 48 -5.49 -3.52 -1.51
CA LEU A 48 -5.29 -4.97 -1.34
C LEU A 48 -5.55 -5.42 0.09
N ARG A 49 -4.99 -4.68 1.05
CA ARG A 49 -5.04 -5.03 2.47
C ARG A 49 -4.71 -3.83 3.35
N ILE A 50 -5.36 -3.76 4.51
CA ILE A 50 -5.02 -2.82 5.58
C ILE A 50 -4.63 -3.65 6.80
N LEU A 51 -3.44 -3.41 7.33
CA LEU A 51 -2.89 -4.13 8.49
C LEU A 51 -2.48 -3.14 9.56
N HIS A 52 -2.72 -3.46 10.83
CA HIS A 52 -2.10 -2.72 11.93
C HIS A 52 -0.58 -2.93 11.89
N GLY A 53 0.20 -1.86 12.09
CA GLY A 53 1.66 -1.85 11.97
C GLY A 53 2.39 -2.75 12.96
N SER A 54 1.73 -3.16 14.05
CA SER A 54 2.26 -4.15 14.99
C SER A 54 2.20 -5.60 14.49
N ARG A 55 1.46 -5.89 13.40
CA ARG A 55 1.44 -7.23 12.80
C ARG A 55 2.73 -7.45 12.02
N LYS A 56 3.37 -8.61 12.22
CA LYS A 56 4.46 -9.10 11.37
C LYS A 56 3.89 -9.45 9.99
N TYR A 57 3.96 -8.49 9.06
CA TYR A 57 3.42 -8.65 7.70
C TYR A 57 4.39 -9.34 6.73
N GLN A 58 5.68 -9.44 7.08
CA GLN A 58 6.72 -10.09 6.28
C GLN A 58 6.40 -11.57 5.97
N GLU A 59 5.66 -12.24 6.86
CA GLU A 59 5.25 -13.64 6.68
C GLU A 59 3.88 -13.76 5.99
N LEU A 60 3.09 -12.69 5.96
CA LEU A 60 1.71 -12.67 5.44
C LEU A 60 1.62 -12.27 3.95
N LEU A 61 2.74 -11.82 3.39
CA LEU A 61 2.86 -11.26 2.04
C LEU A 61 3.97 -11.95 1.22
N LYS A 62 4.34 -13.17 1.61
CA LYS A 62 5.14 -14.08 0.78
C LYS A 62 4.32 -14.62 -0.38
#